data_AF-A0A953KF25-F1
#
_entry.id   AF-A0A953KF25-F1
#
_cell.length_a   1.000
_cell.length_b   1.000
_cell.length_c   1.000
_cell.angle_alpha   90.00
_cell.angle_beta   90.00
_cell.angle_gamma   90.00
#
_symmetry.space_group_name_H-M   'P 1'
#
loop_
_entity.id
_entity.type
_entity.pdbx_description
1 polymer ?
#
loop_
_entity_poly.entity_id
_entity_poly.type
_entity_poly.pdbx_seq_one_letter_code
_entity_poly.pdbx_strand_id
1 'polypeptide(L)'
;MRYQVVDPASGEKTWVEFTGPELLVEGGGRQILIAQAENGELRVHTKIIPVPHNKFSTIPPTELKNLIESHCSAAEEDFTPGDTLSLAALFGEGSTQLAADLSQVEFDGENFITEGDQPDDALIGYQRLPNGVSFLGCLAGGDWETLLFLAIYFDGKELRAYIPEAGNPYNTDLNCAYGNNDDLDVANAKKRFPAVFQNVQASDADGQMQHLAGDEELIMADLTARFKP
;
A
#
# COMPACT_ATOMS: atom_id res chain seq x y z
N MET A 1 -8.29 -39.23 1.84
CA MET A 1 -8.27 -39.88 3.17
C MET A 1 -8.40 -38.81 4.25
N ARG A 2 -9.08 -39.07 5.37
CA ARG A 2 -9.35 -38.05 6.41
C ARG A 2 -8.52 -38.36 7.66
N TYR A 3 -7.78 -37.37 8.16
CA TYR A 3 -6.89 -37.52 9.32
C TYR A 3 -7.22 -36.46 10.37
N GLN A 4 -6.96 -36.78 11.64
CA GLN A 4 -7.09 -35.84 12.74
C GLN A 4 -5.69 -35.32 13.10
N VAL A 5 -5.51 -34.00 13.01
CA VAL A 5 -4.28 -33.30 13.40
C VAL A 5 -4.52 -32.70 14.78
N VAL A 6 -3.49 -32.75 15.64
CA VAL A 6 -3.52 -32.17 16.99
C VAL A 6 -2.47 -31.06 17.05
N ASP A 7 -2.88 -29.85 17.42
CA ASP A 7 -1.95 -28.77 17.69
C ASP A 7 -1.17 -29.10 18.99
N PRO A 8 0.18 -29.18 18.94
CA PRO A 8 0.98 -29.51 20.11
C PRO A 8 1.00 -28.42 21.19
N ALA A 9 0.70 -27.16 20.85
CA ALA A 9 0.69 -26.04 21.79
C ALA A 9 -0.65 -25.92 22.52
N SER A 10 -1.77 -26.04 21.80
CA SER A 10 -3.12 -25.87 22.36
C SER A 10 -3.83 -27.19 22.69
N GLY A 11 -3.41 -28.31 22.08
CA GLY A 11 -4.11 -29.59 22.14
C GLY A 11 -5.37 -29.65 21.26
N GLU A 12 -5.68 -28.59 20.51
CA GLU A 12 -6.85 -28.52 19.64
C GLU A 12 -6.76 -29.53 18.50
N LYS A 13 -7.92 -30.11 18.11
CA LYS A 13 -7.99 -31.18 17.12
C LYS A 13 -8.74 -30.72 15.88
N THR A 14 -8.09 -30.82 14.72
CA THR A 14 -8.66 -30.43 13.42
C THR A 14 -8.66 -31.60 12.46
N TRP A 15 -9.76 -31.80 11.73
CA TRP A 15 -9.85 -32.83 10.69
C TRP A 15 -9.39 -32.27 9.34
N VAL A 16 -8.52 -33.00 8.65
CA VAL A 16 -7.98 -32.60 7.36
C VAL A 16 -8.21 -33.71 6.34
N GLU A 17 -8.69 -33.34 5.15
CA GLU A 17 -8.93 -34.26 4.03
C GLU A 17 -7.80 -34.19 3.00
N PHE A 18 -7.27 -35.35 2.63
CA PHE A 18 -6.17 -35.52 1.69
C PHE A 18 -6.68 -36.01 0.34
N THR A 19 -6.35 -35.28 -0.72
CA THR A 19 -6.62 -35.64 -2.12
C THR A 19 -5.35 -35.89 -2.95
N GLY A 20 -4.15 -35.70 -2.38
CA GLY A 20 -2.86 -35.90 -3.06
C GLY A 20 -1.69 -36.22 -2.10
N PRO A 21 -0.46 -36.43 -2.64
CA PRO A 21 0.71 -36.85 -1.87
C PRO A 21 1.37 -35.74 -1.03
N GLU A 22 0.95 -34.49 -1.20
CA GLU A 22 1.50 -33.32 -0.49
C GLU A 22 0.36 -32.51 0.12
N LEU A 23 0.55 -32.09 1.37
CA LEU A 23 -0.36 -31.21 2.09
C LEU A 23 0.43 -29.96 2.48
N LEU A 24 -0.16 -28.79 2.22
CA LEU A 24 0.30 -27.51 2.73
C LEU A 24 -0.75 -27.06 3.74
N VAL A 25 -0.43 -27.16 5.03
CA VAL A 25 -1.31 -26.65 6.10
C VAL A 25 -0.73 -25.33 6.58
N GLU A 26 -1.39 -24.24 6.22
CA GLU A 26 -1.12 -22.94 6.83
C GLU A 26 -1.82 -22.89 8.20
N GLY A 27 -1.08 -23.25 9.25
CA GLY A 27 -1.48 -22.93 10.62
C GLY A 27 -1.11 -21.48 10.91
N GLY A 28 -2.04 -20.71 11.48
CA GLY A 28 -1.93 -19.28 11.78
C GLY A 28 -0.53 -18.85 12.22
N GLY A 29 0.26 -18.41 11.25
CA GLY A 29 1.66 -18.02 11.42
C GLY A 29 2.67 -19.18 11.43
N ARG A 30 3.41 -19.31 10.32
CA ARG A 30 4.85 -19.68 10.28
C ARG A 30 5.25 -21.17 10.38
N GLN A 31 4.42 -22.13 10.02
CA GLN A 31 4.88 -23.52 9.83
C GLN A 31 4.21 -24.20 8.64
N ILE A 32 5.01 -24.88 7.80
CA ILE A 32 4.50 -25.77 6.76
C ILE A 32 4.72 -27.21 7.25
N LEU A 33 3.64 -27.94 7.43
CA LEU A 33 3.66 -29.36 7.78
C LEU A 33 3.63 -30.18 6.49
N ILE A 34 4.73 -30.85 6.15
CA ILE A 34 4.77 -31.79 5.02
C ILE A 34 4.51 -33.18 5.59
N ALA A 35 3.37 -33.78 5.25
CA ALA A 35 3.07 -35.15 5.63
C ALA A 35 3.27 -36.09 4.43
N GLN A 36 4.12 -37.10 4.58
CA GLN A 36 4.33 -38.17 3.59
C GLN A 36 3.86 -39.51 4.14
N ALA A 37 3.20 -40.30 3.30
CA ALA A 37 2.87 -41.68 3.63
C ALA A 37 4.04 -42.60 3.25
N GLU A 38 4.67 -43.23 4.24
CA GLU A 38 5.75 -44.20 4.06
C GLU A 38 5.33 -45.54 4.70
N ASN A 39 5.27 -46.61 3.91
CA ASN A 39 4.98 -47.98 4.40
C ASN A 39 3.68 -48.14 5.22
N GLY A 40 2.64 -47.36 4.92
CA GLY A 40 1.37 -47.40 5.64
C GLY A 40 1.34 -46.55 6.91
N GLU A 41 2.42 -45.84 7.23
CA GLU A 41 2.48 -44.86 8.31
C GLU A 41 2.53 -43.44 7.72
N LEU A 42 1.82 -42.50 8.36
CA LEU A 42 1.93 -41.08 8.03
C LEU A 42 3.11 -40.49 8.80
N ARG A 43 4.16 -40.07 8.09
CA ARG A 43 5.26 -39.32 8.67
C ARG A 43 5.07 -37.84 8.42
N VAL A 44 4.92 -37.09 9.50
CA VAL A 44 4.87 -35.64 9.47
C VAL A 44 6.30 -35.12 9.60
N HIS A 45 6.84 -34.61 8.50
CA HIS A 45 8.08 -33.86 8.50
C HIS A 45 7.74 -32.40 8.78
N THR A 46 7.97 -31.96 10.02
CA THR A 46 7.93 -30.54 10.34
C THR A 46 9.17 -29.89 9.77
N LYS A 47 9.03 -29.21 8.63
CA LYS A 47 10.07 -28.34 8.11
C LYS A 47 9.70 -26.92 8.48
N ILE A 48 10.44 -26.35 9.44
CA ILE A 48 10.43 -24.91 9.63
C ILE A 48 11.16 -24.34 8.41
N ILE A 49 10.41 -23.98 7.38
CA ILE A 49 10.93 -23.11 6.33
C ILE A 49 10.94 -21.73 6.97
N PRO A 50 12.12 -21.08 7.14
CA PRO A 50 12.11 -19.67 7.43
C PRO A 50 11.44 -19.01 6.24
N VAL A 51 10.17 -18.65 6.41
CA VAL A 51 9.53 -17.71 5.50
C VAL A 51 10.40 -16.47 5.63
N PRO A 52 11.03 -15.98 4.53
CA PRO A 52 11.72 -14.71 4.61
C PRO A 52 10.77 -13.73 5.29
N HIS A 53 11.29 -12.95 6.24
CA HIS A 53 10.52 -11.87 6.83
C HIS A 53 10.21 -10.88 5.71
N ASN A 54 9.17 -11.15 4.91
CA ASN A 54 8.56 -10.13 4.10
C ASN A 54 8.13 -9.09 5.11
N LYS A 55 8.74 -7.92 5.04
CA LYS A 55 8.42 -6.76 5.89
C LYS A 55 7.00 -6.24 5.66
N PHE A 56 6.20 -6.93 4.84
CA PHE A 56 4.95 -6.45 4.28
C PHE A 56 3.90 -7.56 4.35
N SER A 57 2.68 -7.17 4.72
CA SER A 57 1.53 -8.08 4.71
C SER A 57 1.09 -8.38 3.28
N THR A 58 0.56 -9.57 3.07
CA THR A 58 -0.02 -10.01 1.78
C THR A 58 -1.53 -10.20 1.86
N ILE A 59 -2.18 -9.57 2.85
CA ILE A 59 -3.64 -9.61 3.01
C ILE A 59 -4.34 -9.19 1.72
N PRO A 60 -5.47 -9.82 1.35
CA PRO A 60 -6.26 -9.42 0.19
C PRO A 60 -6.73 -7.96 0.25
N PRO A 61 -6.99 -7.30 -0.90
CA PRO A 61 -7.48 -5.91 -0.92
C PRO A 61 -8.77 -5.69 -0.12
N THR A 62 -9.67 -6.68 -0.09
CA THR A 62 -10.90 -6.63 0.73
C THR A 62 -10.61 -6.60 2.23
N GLU A 63 -9.57 -7.30 2.69
CA GLU A 63 -9.19 -7.26 4.10
C GLU A 63 -8.48 -5.95 4.45
N LEU A 64 -7.66 -5.42 3.54
CA LEU A 64 -7.07 -4.08 3.69
C LEU A 64 -8.16 -3.01 3.78
N LYS A 65 -9.20 -3.09 2.92
CA LYS A 65 -10.36 -2.21 2.97
C LYS A 65 -11.02 -2.20 4.34
N ASN A 66 -11.40 -3.38 4.83
CA ASN A 66 -12.02 -3.52 6.15
C ASN A 66 -11.11 -2.97 7.26
N LEU A 67 -9.78 -3.17 7.15
CA LEU A 67 -8.82 -2.65 8.11
C LEU A 67 -8.80 -1.11 8.12
N ILE A 68 -8.70 -0.48 6.95
CA ILE A 68 -8.71 0.99 6.82
C ILE A 68 -10.03 1.57 7.33
N GLU A 69 -11.17 1.02 6.89
CA GLU A 69 -12.50 1.48 7.33
C GLU A 69 -12.70 1.35 8.86
N SER A 70 -12.17 0.28 9.46
CA SER A 70 -12.21 0.10 10.92
C SER A 70 -11.36 1.12 11.68
N HIS A 71 -10.26 1.62 11.09
CA HIS A 71 -9.44 2.68 11.67
C HIS A 71 -10.16 4.05 11.56
N CYS A 72 -10.79 4.33 10.43
CA CYS A 72 -11.54 5.59 10.23
C CYS A 72 -12.80 5.67 11.09
N SER A 73 -13.57 4.58 11.20
CA SER A 73 -14.77 4.54 12.05
C SER A 73 -14.45 4.68 13.54
N ALA A 74 -13.21 4.41 13.95
CA ALA A 74 -12.75 4.66 15.32
C ALA A 74 -12.27 6.11 15.54
N ALA A 75 -12.00 6.85 14.47
CA ALA A 75 -11.44 8.21 14.50
C ALA A 75 -12.52 9.31 14.52
N GLU A 76 -13.72 9.05 13.99
CA GLU A 76 -14.83 10.01 13.93
C GLU A 76 -16.11 9.40 14.50
N GLU A 77 -16.74 10.07 15.48
CA GLU A 77 -17.99 9.59 16.12
C GLU A 77 -19.19 9.51 15.15
N ASP A 78 -19.10 10.13 13.96
CA ASP A 78 -20.18 10.25 12.97
C ASP A 78 -19.82 9.70 11.56
N PHE A 79 -18.73 8.94 11.39
CA PHE A 79 -18.38 8.38 10.07
C PHE A 79 -19.42 7.35 9.59
N THR A 80 -20.05 7.60 8.44
CA THR A 80 -20.94 6.61 7.81
C THR A 80 -20.21 5.81 6.72
N PRO A 81 -20.37 4.47 6.68
CA PRO A 81 -19.80 3.65 5.60
C PRO A 81 -20.28 4.15 4.23
N GLY A 82 -19.35 4.64 3.40
CA GLY A 82 -19.63 5.24 2.09
C GLY A 82 -19.33 6.73 1.97
N ASP A 83 -18.96 7.40 3.07
CA ASP A 83 -18.41 8.76 3.01
C ASP A 83 -17.00 8.74 2.39
N THR A 84 -16.65 9.80 1.65
CA THR A 84 -15.31 9.98 1.11
C THR A 84 -14.30 9.96 2.27
N LEU A 85 -13.33 9.06 2.22
CA LEU A 85 -12.22 9.05 3.18
C LEU A 85 -11.58 10.45 3.19
N SER A 86 -11.25 10.97 4.36
CA SER A 86 -10.43 12.19 4.50
C SER A 86 -9.06 11.81 5.09
N LEU A 87 -8.03 12.62 4.83
CA LEU A 87 -6.75 12.44 5.55
C LEU A 87 -6.95 12.51 7.07
N ALA A 88 -7.82 13.40 7.54
CA ALA A 88 -8.12 13.55 8.97
C ALA A 88 -8.69 12.25 9.58
N ALA A 89 -9.60 11.57 8.89
CA ALA A 89 -10.17 10.29 9.32
C ALA A 89 -9.11 9.15 9.32
N LEU A 90 -8.13 9.20 8.43
CA LEU A 90 -6.98 8.28 8.42
C LEU A 90 -5.99 8.53 9.56
N PHE A 91 -5.91 9.78 10.04
CA PHE A 91 -4.98 10.23 11.09
C PHE A 91 -5.52 10.13 12.53
N GLY A 92 -6.60 9.36 12.78
CA GLY A 92 -7.10 9.14 14.14
C GLY A 92 -6.00 8.76 15.15
N GLU A 93 -6.28 8.96 16.45
CA GLU A 93 -5.30 8.96 17.58
C GLU A 93 -4.37 7.71 17.70
N GLY A 94 -4.56 6.66 16.90
CA GLY A 94 -3.75 5.44 16.89
C GLY A 94 -2.67 5.30 15.80
N SER A 95 -2.66 6.15 14.75
CA SER A 95 -1.84 5.88 13.54
C SER A 95 -0.58 6.73 13.43
N THR A 96 0.32 6.63 14.42
CA THR A 96 1.52 7.49 14.49
C THR A 96 2.50 7.27 13.35
N GLN A 97 2.63 6.04 12.85
CA GLN A 97 3.56 5.74 11.78
C GLN A 97 3.04 6.13 10.40
N LEU A 98 1.74 6.00 10.13
CA LEU A 98 1.11 6.50 8.90
C LEU A 98 1.31 8.02 8.75
N ALA A 99 1.08 8.77 9.84
CA ALA A 99 1.33 10.20 9.89
C ALA A 99 2.80 10.55 9.65
N ALA A 100 3.72 9.83 10.29
CA ALA A 100 5.15 10.01 10.07
C ALA A 100 5.60 9.66 8.65
N ASP A 101 4.96 8.68 8.02
CA ASP A 101 5.24 8.31 6.63
C ASP A 101 4.74 9.38 5.65
N LEU A 102 3.53 9.91 5.88
CA LEU A 102 2.95 10.98 5.05
C LEU A 102 3.68 12.31 5.22
N SER A 103 4.24 12.61 6.40
CA SER A 103 5.01 13.84 6.63
C SER A 103 6.39 13.85 5.95
N GLN A 104 6.76 12.82 5.17
CA GLN A 104 8.01 12.80 4.42
C GLN A 104 7.99 13.77 3.23
N VAL A 105 6.81 14.11 2.74
CA VAL A 105 6.58 15.14 1.71
C VAL A 105 5.53 16.11 2.26
N GLU A 106 5.80 17.41 2.20
CA GLU A 106 4.85 18.46 2.58
C GLU A 106 3.81 18.68 1.47
N PHE A 107 2.53 18.55 1.80
CA PHE A 107 1.41 18.83 0.92
C PHE A 107 0.18 19.16 1.78
N ASP A 108 -0.80 19.84 1.19
CA ASP A 108 -2.08 20.07 1.84
C ASP A 108 -3.04 18.91 1.56
N GLY A 109 -3.80 18.49 2.56
CA GLY A 109 -4.76 17.39 2.46
C GLY A 109 -6.16 17.80 2.00
N GLU A 110 -6.36 19.05 1.53
CA GLU A 110 -7.66 19.59 1.10
C GLU A 110 -8.36 18.70 0.08
N ASN A 111 -7.61 18.22 -0.93
CA ASN A 111 -8.12 17.26 -1.90
C ASN A 111 -7.57 15.88 -1.56
N PHE A 112 -8.45 14.89 -1.40
CA PHE A 112 -8.09 13.49 -1.20
C PHE A 112 -9.00 12.58 -2.00
N ILE A 113 -8.44 11.87 -2.97
CA ILE A 113 -9.15 11.04 -3.93
C ILE A 113 -8.72 9.60 -3.72
N THR A 114 -9.68 8.74 -3.38
CA THR A 114 -9.45 7.30 -3.10
C THR A 114 -10.19 6.38 -4.06
N GLU A 115 -11.04 6.93 -4.91
CA GLU A 115 -11.78 6.23 -5.94
C GLU A 115 -11.63 7.00 -7.25
N GLY A 116 -11.35 6.30 -8.33
CA GLY A 116 -11.30 6.90 -9.66
C GLY A 116 -12.70 7.05 -10.25
N ASP A 117 -12.94 8.11 -11.01
CA ASP A 117 -14.16 8.29 -11.80
C ASP A 117 -14.14 7.43 -13.08
N GLN A 118 -12.96 6.91 -13.47
CA GLN A 118 -12.76 6.10 -14.66
C GLN A 118 -12.42 4.65 -14.30
N PRO A 119 -12.98 3.65 -15.01
CA PRO A 119 -12.62 2.24 -14.84
C PRO A 119 -11.15 1.91 -15.19
N ASP A 120 -10.41 2.88 -15.75
CA ASP A 120 -9.01 2.78 -16.18
C ASP A 120 -8.04 3.63 -15.34
N ASP A 121 -8.48 4.24 -14.22
CA ASP A 121 -7.56 4.89 -13.25
C ASP A 121 -6.74 3.78 -12.54
N ALA A 122 -5.69 3.31 -13.20
CA ALA A 122 -5.08 2.00 -12.96
C ALA A 122 -4.46 1.82 -11.56
N LEU A 123 -4.16 2.92 -10.86
CA LEU A 123 -3.47 2.90 -9.57
C LEU A 123 -4.28 3.43 -8.39
N ILE A 124 -5.40 4.13 -8.62
CA ILE A 124 -6.24 4.66 -7.53
C ILE A 124 -7.16 3.53 -7.01
N GLY A 125 -7.50 3.58 -5.72
CA GLY A 125 -8.34 2.59 -5.07
C GLY A 125 -7.57 1.38 -4.57
N TYR A 126 -8.30 0.33 -4.23
CA TYR A 126 -7.73 -0.89 -3.65
C TYR A 126 -7.05 -1.75 -4.72
N GLN A 127 -5.73 -1.80 -4.67
CA GLN A 127 -4.88 -2.46 -5.65
C GLN A 127 -4.07 -3.60 -5.03
N ARG A 128 -3.56 -4.48 -5.88
CA ARG A 128 -2.68 -5.58 -5.46
C ARG A 128 -1.50 -5.76 -6.41
N LEU A 129 -0.32 -5.85 -5.83
CA LEU A 129 0.93 -6.08 -6.54
C LEU A 129 1.13 -7.54 -6.92
N PRO A 130 1.95 -7.85 -7.95
CA PRO A 130 2.29 -9.21 -8.31
C PRO A 130 2.93 -10.03 -7.19
N ASN A 131 3.61 -9.37 -6.24
CA ASN A 131 4.20 -10.00 -5.04
C ASN A 131 3.17 -10.25 -3.92
N GLY A 132 1.90 -9.90 -4.12
CA GLY A 132 0.80 -10.14 -3.19
C GLY A 132 0.52 -9.01 -2.21
N VAL A 133 1.35 -7.97 -2.14
CA VAL A 133 1.11 -6.79 -1.28
C VAL A 133 -0.09 -6.02 -1.82
N SER A 134 -1.05 -5.74 -0.95
CA SER A 134 -2.21 -4.91 -1.26
C SER A 134 -2.00 -3.50 -0.73
N PHE A 135 -2.51 -2.50 -1.45
CA PHE A 135 -2.46 -1.10 -1.04
C PHE A 135 -3.75 -0.38 -1.48
N LEU A 136 -4.07 0.73 -0.83
CA LEU A 136 -5.01 1.74 -1.29
C LEU A 136 -4.20 2.86 -1.95
N GLY A 137 -4.33 3.01 -3.26
CA GLY A 137 -3.75 4.14 -3.98
C GLY A 137 -4.65 5.36 -3.88
N CYS A 138 -4.06 6.51 -3.57
CA CYS A 138 -4.79 7.77 -3.42
C CYS A 138 -4.07 8.88 -4.18
N LEU A 139 -4.81 9.93 -4.52
CA LEU A 139 -4.26 11.24 -4.87
C LEU A 139 -4.52 12.23 -3.72
N ALA A 140 -3.54 13.05 -3.38
CA ALA A 140 -3.67 14.07 -2.33
C ALA A 140 -2.95 15.38 -2.67
N GLY A 141 -3.51 16.53 -2.31
CA GLY A 141 -2.89 17.85 -2.49
C GLY A 141 -3.85 19.02 -2.25
N GLY A 142 -3.30 20.22 -2.07
CA GLY A 142 -4.04 21.47 -1.94
C GLY A 142 -4.62 21.99 -3.25
N ASP A 143 -5.53 22.96 -3.16
CA ASP A 143 -6.18 23.58 -4.35
C ASP A 143 -5.20 24.20 -5.35
N TRP A 144 -4.03 24.64 -4.86
CA TRP A 144 -2.97 25.25 -5.66
C TRP A 144 -1.82 24.29 -5.95
N GLU A 145 -1.89 23.06 -5.45
CA GLU A 145 -0.83 22.08 -5.55
C GLU A 145 -1.06 21.07 -6.67
N THR A 146 0.02 20.45 -7.13
CA THR A 146 -0.08 19.25 -7.96
C THR A 146 -0.39 18.05 -7.08
N LEU A 147 -1.45 17.30 -7.40
CA LEU A 147 -1.83 16.12 -6.63
C LEU A 147 -0.73 15.05 -6.67
N LEU A 148 -0.44 14.52 -5.49
CA LEU A 148 0.55 13.48 -5.25
C LEU A 148 -0.11 12.12 -5.23
N PHE A 149 0.53 11.14 -5.84
CA PHE A 149 0.17 9.75 -5.59
C PHE A 149 0.73 9.27 -4.25
N LEU A 150 -0.08 8.57 -3.47
CA LEU A 150 0.36 7.88 -2.25
C LEU A 150 -0.28 6.50 -2.16
N ALA A 151 0.43 5.56 -1.51
CA ALA A 151 -0.03 4.20 -1.28
C ALA A 151 -0.14 3.94 0.23
N ILE A 152 -1.35 3.63 0.69
CA ILE A 152 -1.61 3.20 2.07
C ILE A 152 -1.64 1.68 2.10
N TYR A 153 -0.87 1.05 2.99
CA TYR A 153 -0.73 -0.39 3.06
C TYR A 153 -0.59 -0.87 4.51
N PHE A 154 -0.70 -2.19 4.71
CA PHE A 154 -0.46 -2.82 6.01
C PHE A 154 0.88 -3.54 6.00
N ASP A 155 1.79 -3.19 6.91
CA ASP A 155 3.11 -3.84 6.99
C ASP A 155 3.11 -5.18 7.76
N GLY A 156 1.94 -5.58 8.26
CA GLY A 156 1.77 -6.77 9.11
C GLY A 156 1.66 -6.42 10.59
N LYS A 157 1.91 -5.16 10.97
CA LYS A 157 1.77 -4.65 12.34
C LYS A 157 0.84 -3.45 12.40
N GLU A 158 1.00 -2.47 11.51
CA GLU A 158 0.23 -1.23 11.49
C GLU A 158 0.02 -0.70 10.07
N LEU A 159 -0.89 0.27 9.92
CA LEU A 159 -1.07 0.98 8.66
C LEU A 159 0.13 1.91 8.42
N ARG A 160 0.58 1.94 7.17
CA ARG A 160 1.75 2.66 6.68
C ARG A 160 1.37 3.41 5.41
N ALA A 161 2.12 4.46 5.12
CA ALA A 161 2.03 5.13 3.82
C ALA A 161 3.36 5.08 3.10
N TYR A 162 3.30 5.26 1.80
CA TYR A 162 4.46 5.49 0.98
C TYR A 162 4.10 6.45 -0.14
N ILE A 163 4.95 7.44 -0.35
CA ILE A 163 4.88 8.41 -1.44
C ILE A 163 6.01 8.01 -2.41
N PRO A 164 5.69 7.41 -3.58
CA PRO A 164 6.71 7.01 -4.55
C PRO A 164 7.53 8.21 -5.01
N GLU A 165 8.84 8.00 -5.16
CA GLU A 165 9.79 9.02 -5.63
C GLU A 165 9.84 9.06 -7.16
N ALA A 166 9.66 7.91 -7.83
CA ALA A 166 9.64 7.85 -9.28
C ALA A 166 8.22 8.07 -9.82
N GLY A 167 8.11 8.86 -10.89
CA GLY A 167 6.84 9.17 -11.57
C GLY A 167 5.92 10.14 -10.84
N ASN A 168 6.09 10.33 -9.53
CA ASN A 168 5.25 11.23 -8.73
C ASN A 168 5.68 12.72 -8.87
N PRO A 169 4.76 13.64 -9.23
CA PRO A 169 5.10 15.03 -9.56
C PRO A 169 5.17 15.94 -8.32
N TYR A 170 6.29 15.91 -7.61
CA TYR A 170 6.58 16.79 -6.47
C TYR A 170 7.99 17.35 -6.50
N ASN A 171 8.25 18.38 -5.71
CA ASN A 171 9.57 18.97 -5.59
C ASN A 171 10.48 18.09 -4.71
N THR A 172 11.32 17.26 -5.32
CA THR A 172 12.24 16.37 -4.59
C THR A 172 13.41 17.10 -3.93
N ASP A 173 13.69 18.35 -4.31
CA ASP A 173 14.75 19.13 -3.66
C ASP A 173 14.26 19.69 -2.31
N LEU A 174 12.95 19.96 -2.19
CA LEU A 174 12.31 20.50 -0.99
C LEU A 174 11.50 19.46 -0.20
N ASN A 175 11.20 18.31 -0.82
CA ASN A 175 10.20 17.35 -0.35
C ASN A 175 8.85 17.99 -0.07
N CYS A 176 8.30 18.71 -1.06
CA CYS A 176 6.95 19.25 -1.00
C CYS A 176 6.22 19.10 -2.34
N ALA A 177 4.89 19.17 -2.34
CA ALA A 177 4.09 19.26 -3.55
C ALA A 177 4.48 20.51 -4.35
N TYR A 178 4.46 20.39 -5.68
CA TYR A 178 4.60 21.56 -6.56
C TYR A 178 3.40 22.50 -6.37
N GLY A 179 3.62 23.81 -6.45
CA GLY A 179 2.63 24.85 -6.15
C GLY A 179 2.93 25.64 -4.87
N ASN A 180 3.96 25.22 -4.12
CA ASN A 180 4.41 25.91 -2.91
C ASN A 180 5.52 26.95 -3.17
N ASN A 181 6.28 26.81 -4.27
CA ASN A 181 7.35 27.75 -4.62
C ASN A 181 7.68 27.73 -6.12
N ASP A 182 7.03 28.57 -6.92
CA ASP A 182 7.07 28.53 -8.38
C ASP A 182 8.49 28.48 -8.98
N ASP A 183 9.40 29.33 -8.47
CA ASP A 183 10.78 29.40 -8.97
C ASP A 183 11.55 28.10 -8.72
N LEU A 184 11.45 27.56 -7.49
CA LEU A 184 12.13 26.32 -7.10
C LEU A 184 11.46 25.09 -7.71
N ASP A 185 10.14 25.14 -7.88
CA ASP A 185 9.35 24.09 -8.49
C ASP A 185 9.69 23.98 -9.97
N VAL A 186 9.80 25.08 -10.72
CA VAL A 186 10.20 25.03 -12.14
C VAL A 186 11.62 24.52 -12.28
N ALA A 187 12.52 24.95 -11.40
CA ALA A 187 13.91 24.48 -11.42
C ALA A 187 14.00 22.97 -11.19
N ASN A 188 13.20 22.42 -10.27
CA ASN A 188 13.13 20.99 -10.00
C ASN A 188 12.43 20.23 -11.15
N ALA A 189 11.28 20.70 -11.61
CA ALA A 189 10.49 20.10 -12.69
C ALA A 189 11.29 20.02 -14.00
N LYS A 190 12.11 21.02 -14.33
CA LYS A 190 13.04 20.96 -15.48
C LYS A 190 14.06 19.82 -15.38
N LYS A 191 14.51 19.47 -14.17
CA LYS A 191 15.44 18.36 -13.96
C LYS A 191 14.74 17.01 -14.09
N ARG A 192 13.54 16.88 -13.51
CA ARG A 192 12.80 15.61 -13.42
C ARG A 192 11.98 15.29 -14.67
N PHE A 193 11.39 16.31 -15.29
CA PHE A 193 10.45 16.19 -16.41
C PHE A 193 10.85 17.13 -17.58
N PRO A 194 12.08 17.02 -18.12
CA PRO A 194 12.59 17.96 -19.13
C PRO A 194 11.75 17.99 -20.41
N ALA A 195 11.11 16.87 -20.78
CA ALA A 195 10.25 16.80 -21.96
C ALA A 195 9.05 17.76 -21.88
N VAL A 196 8.55 18.02 -20.65
CA VAL A 196 7.41 18.91 -20.40
C VAL A 196 7.89 20.33 -20.07
N PHE A 197 8.91 20.47 -19.22
CA PHE A 197 9.26 21.76 -18.61
C PHE A 197 10.45 22.51 -19.24
N GLN A 198 11.14 21.95 -20.25
CA GLN A 198 12.38 22.56 -20.80
C GLN A 198 12.24 24.05 -21.18
N ASN A 199 11.06 24.47 -21.66
CA ASN A 199 10.81 25.83 -22.14
C ASN A 199 9.86 26.64 -21.23
N VAL A 200 9.45 26.08 -20.10
CA VAL A 200 8.50 26.72 -19.16
C VAL A 200 9.24 27.74 -18.32
N GLN A 201 8.70 28.95 -18.22
CA GLN A 201 9.19 29.98 -17.29
C GLN A 201 8.40 29.90 -15.98
N ALA A 202 8.97 30.39 -14.88
CA ALA A 202 8.30 30.43 -13.57
C ALA A 202 6.94 31.14 -13.64
N SER A 203 6.86 32.25 -14.39
CA SER A 203 5.62 33.01 -14.59
C SER A 203 4.49 32.24 -15.30
N ASP A 204 4.81 31.11 -15.94
CA ASP A 204 3.85 30.28 -16.69
C ASP A 204 3.65 28.90 -16.01
N ALA A 205 4.23 28.71 -14.82
CA ALA A 205 4.38 27.40 -14.18
C ALA A 205 3.09 26.88 -13.57
N ASP A 206 2.32 27.74 -12.89
CA ASP A 206 1.16 27.37 -12.07
C ASP A 206 0.19 26.49 -12.85
N GLY A 207 -0.21 26.94 -14.05
CA GLY A 207 -1.14 26.21 -14.89
C GLY A 207 -0.57 24.92 -15.50
N GLN A 208 0.75 24.80 -15.66
CA GLN A 208 1.36 23.58 -16.20
C GLN A 208 1.66 22.53 -15.12
N MET A 209 1.95 22.97 -13.89
CA MET A 209 2.21 22.08 -12.77
C MET A 209 0.94 21.44 -12.26
N GLN A 210 -0.13 22.22 -12.07
CA GLN A 210 -1.43 21.70 -11.60
C GLN A 210 -2.03 20.60 -12.50
N HIS A 211 -1.59 20.49 -13.75
CA HIS A 211 -2.02 19.47 -14.69
C HIS A 211 -0.97 18.39 -14.96
N LEU A 212 0.16 18.42 -14.25
CA LEU A 212 1.18 17.39 -14.38
C LEU A 212 0.68 16.11 -13.72
N ALA A 213 0.24 15.16 -14.56
CA ALA A 213 -0.09 13.82 -14.11
C ALA A 213 1.20 13.06 -13.74
N GLY A 214 1.09 12.18 -12.74
CA GLY A 214 2.15 11.24 -12.43
C GLY A 214 2.34 10.21 -13.56
N ASP A 215 3.58 9.72 -13.70
CA ASP A 215 3.89 8.60 -14.58
C ASP A 215 3.59 7.28 -13.85
N GLU A 216 2.43 6.69 -14.17
CA GLU A 216 1.92 5.47 -13.53
C GLU A 216 2.88 4.28 -13.67
N GLU A 217 3.57 4.15 -14.80
CA GLU A 217 4.50 3.04 -15.02
C GLU A 217 5.71 3.17 -14.08
N LEU A 218 6.23 4.38 -13.93
CA LEU A 218 7.33 4.67 -13.00
C LEU A 218 6.90 4.54 -11.54
N ILE A 219 5.69 5.01 -11.18
CA ILE A 219 5.11 4.82 -9.85
C ILE A 219 5.00 3.33 -9.54
N MET A 220 4.51 2.53 -10.50
CA MET A 220 4.35 1.11 -10.29
C MET A 220 5.69 0.35 -10.26
N ALA A 221 6.70 0.81 -11.01
CA ALA A 221 8.05 0.28 -10.89
C ALA A 221 8.62 0.54 -9.48
N ASP A 222 8.41 1.73 -8.93
CA ASP A 222 8.92 2.14 -7.63
C ASP A 222 8.25 1.40 -6.47
N LEU A 223 6.91 1.34 -6.45
CA LEU A 223 6.16 0.52 -5.50
C LEU A 223 6.63 -0.94 -5.53
N THR A 224 6.78 -1.54 -6.73
CA THR A 224 7.28 -2.92 -6.86
C THR A 224 8.69 -3.07 -6.31
N ALA A 225 9.56 -2.07 -6.51
CA ALA A 225 10.92 -2.07 -5.97
C ALA A 225 10.94 -1.92 -4.44
N ARG A 226 10.08 -1.06 -3.89
CA ARG A 226 9.91 -0.82 -2.46
C ARG A 226 9.46 -2.08 -1.72
N PHE A 227 8.52 -2.82 -2.29
CA PHE A 227 7.90 -3.99 -1.68
C PHE A 227 8.60 -5.32 -2.04
N LYS A 228 9.86 -5.29 -2.47
CA LYS A 228 10.62 -6.52 -2.74
C LYS A 228 10.74 -7.40 -1.46
N PRO A 229 10.57 -8.72 -1.59
CA PRO A 229 10.80 -9.70 -0.52
C PRO A 229 12.19 -9.62 0.12
#